data_AF-Q8KRW9-F1
#
_entry.id   AF-Q8KRW9-F1
#
_cell.length_a   1.000
_cell.length_b   1.000
_cell.length_c   1.000
_cell.angle_alpha   90.00
_cell.angle_beta   90.00
_cell.angle_gamma   90.00
#
_symmetry.space_group_name_H-M   'P 1'
#
loop_
_entity.id
_entity.type
_entity.pdbx_description
1 polymer ?
#
loop_
_entity_poly.entity_id
_entity_poly.type
_entity_poly.pdbx_seq_one_letter_code
_entity_poly.pdbx_strand_id
1 'polypeptide(L)'
;MSRTHQGTTASRPVLDLAALGQDFAADPYPTYARLRAEGPAHRVRTPEGDEVWLVVGYDTARAVLADPRFSKDWRNSATPPTEAEAALSHNMLESDPRCGPT
;
A
#
# COMPACT_ATOMS: atom_id res chain seq x y z
N MET A 1 -40.73 9.40 12.56
CA MET A 1 -39.75 8.32 12.83
C MET A 1 -39.02 8.02 11.53
N SER A 2 -37.79 8.51 11.35
CA SER A 2 -36.79 7.97 10.42
C SER A 2 -35.48 8.74 10.63
N ARG A 3 -34.59 8.17 11.44
CA ARG A 3 -33.20 8.62 11.60
C ARG A 3 -32.42 8.17 10.37
N THR A 4 -32.07 9.11 9.50
CA THR A 4 -31.09 8.87 8.44
C THR A 4 -29.72 8.73 9.09
N HIS A 5 -29.21 7.52 9.21
CA HIS A 5 -27.78 7.26 9.45
C HIS A 5 -27.00 7.65 8.19
N GLN A 6 -26.65 8.93 8.05
CA GLN A 6 -25.58 9.33 7.15
C GLN A 6 -24.25 9.06 7.87
N GLY A 7 -23.64 7.91 7.59
CA GLY A 7 -22.26 7.67 7.96
C GLY A 7 -21.38 8.59 7.12
N THR A 8 -20.86 9.66 7.72
CA THR A 8 -19.80 10.46 7.13
C THR A 8 -18.57 9.57 6.97
N THR A 9 -18.35 9.02 5.77
CA THR A 9 -17.04 8.47 5.41
C THR A 9 -16.09 9.66 5.30
N ALA A 10 -15.49 10.05 6.41
CA ALA A 10 -14.39 11.00 6.41
C ALA A 10 -13.27 10.36 5.59
N SER A 11 -13.07 10.87 4.37
CA SER A 11 -11.93 10.50 3.53
C SER A 11 -10.66 10.78 4.33
N ARG A 12 -9.95 9.75 4.78
CA ARG A 12 -8.69 9.94 5.51
C ARG A 12 -7.75 10.74 4.61
N PRO A 13 -7.13 11.82 5.13
CA PRO A 13 -6.22 12.64 4.33
C PRO A 13 -5.06 11.77 3.84
N VAL A 14 -4.65 11.99 2.59
CA VAL A 14 -3.49 11.33 1.98
C VAL A 14 -2.25 11.93 2.63
N LEU A 15 -1.43 11.09 3.27
CA LEU A 15 -0.15 11.51 3.85
C LEU A 15 0.90 11.63 2.75
N ASP A 16 1.46 12.83 2.56
CA ASP A 16 2.55 13.04 1.62
C ASP A 16 3.89 12.60 2.24
N LEU A 17 4.49 11.53 1.69
CA LEU A 17 5.77 11.02 2.17
C LEU A 17 6.95 11.92 1.79
N ALA A 18 6.86 12.64 0.67
CA ALA A 18 7.90 13.58 0.25
C ALA A 18 7.97 14.79 1.17
N ALA A 19 6.80 15.24 1.67
CA ALA A 19 6.69 16.36 2.59
C ALA A 19 7.24 16.07 4.00
N LEU A 20 7.46 14.80 4.36
CA LEU A 20 8.05 14.42 5.66
C LEU A 20 9.54 14.81 5.77
N GLY A 21 10.21 15.06 4.65
CA GLY A 21 11.53 15.67 4.63
C GLY A 21 12.67 14.76 5.13
N GLN A 22 13.81 15.38 5.40
CA GLN A 22 15.07 14.68 5.71
C GLN A 22 15.04 13.94 7.04
N ASP A 23 14.26 14.40 8.02
CA ASP A 23 14.14 13.74 9.32
C ASP A 23 13.49 12.37 9.19
N PHE A 24 12.50 12.22 8.30
CA PHE A 24 11.90 10.93 7.98
C PHE A 24 12.85 10.02 7.19
N ALA A 25 13.64 10.59 6.28
CA ALA A 25 14.66 9.83 5.55
C ALA A 25 15.77 9.31 6.49
N ALA A 26 16.14 10.08 7.51
CA ALA A 26 17.15 9.71 8.49
C ALA A 26 16.62 8.74 9.55
N ASP A 27 15.42 8.97 10.07
CA ASP A 27 14.75 8.12 11.05
C ASP A 27 13.24 8.00 10.78
N PRO A 28 12.80 6.97 10.05
CA PRO A 28 11.38 6.79 9.73
C PRO A 28 10.59 6.13 10.89
N TYR A 29 11.26 5.57 11.91
CA TYR A 29 10.60 4.75 12.94
C TYR A 29 9.59 5.52 13.81
N PRO A 30 9.85 6.77 14.24
CA PRO A 30 8.88 7.58 14.97
C PRO A 30 7.61 7.81 14.17
N THR A 31 7.76 8.07 12.86
CA THR A 31 6.62 8.27 11.96
C THR A 31 5.80 7.00 11.83
N TYR A 32 6.43 5.85 11.60
CA TYR A 32 5.71 4.57 11.55
C TYR A 32 5.08 4.20 12.90
N ALA A 33 5.69 4.57 14.03
CA ALA A 33 5.10 4.36 15.35
C ALA A 33 3.81 5.16 15.52
N ARG A 34 3.80 6.44 15.14
CA ARG A 34 2.59 7.26 15.14
C ARG A 34 1.50 6.67 14.24
N LEU A 35 1.85 6.32 13.00
CA LEU A 35 0.90 5.75 12.05
C LEU A 35 0.28 4.44 12.56
N ARG A 36 1.08 3.56 13.17
CA ARG A 36 0.56 2.32 13.78
C ARG A 36 -0.47 2.58 14.87
N ALA A 37 -0.30 3.63 15.67
CA ALA A 37 -1.27 3.99 16.71
C ALA A 37 -2.61 4.49 16.13
N GLU A 38 -2.58 5.11 14.95
CA GLU A 38 -3.75 5.64 14.23
C GLU A 38 -4.47 4.60 13.34
N GLY A 39 -3.85 3.43 13.15
CA GLY A 39 -4.42 2.31 12.41
C GLY A 39 -3.40 1.57 11.56
N PRO A 40 -3.78 0.40 11.01
CA PRO A 40 -2.84 -0.49 10.33
C PRO A 40 -2.64 -0.16 8.84
N ALA A 41 -3.46 0.71 8.24
CA ALA A 41 -3.36 1.07 6.82
C ALA A 41 -3.72 2.55 6.60
N HIS A 42 -2.94 3.21 5.75
CA HIS A 42 -3.03 4.66 5.49
C HIS A 42 -2.93 4.93 4.00
N ARG A 43 -3.69 5.89 3.47
CA ARG A 43 -3.46 6.39 2.12
C ARG A 43 -2.29 7.37 2.15
N VAL A 44 -1.32 7.17 1.27
CA VAL A 44 -0.11 8.01 1.20
C VAL A 44 0.16 8.42 -0.24
N ARG A 45 0.89 9.51 -0.43
CA ARG A 45 1.43 9.94 -1.71
C ARG A 45 2.93 9.66 -1.72
N THR A 46 3.41 8.93 -2.72
CA THR A 46 4.84 8.65 -2.90
C THR A 46 5.58 9.91 -3.39
N PRO A 47 6.91 9.97 -3.24
CA PRO A 47 7.71 11.06 -3.83
C PRO A 47 7.52 11.23 -5.35
N GLU A 48 7.16 10.16 -6.04
CA GLU A 48 6.86 10.14 -7.48
C GLU A 48 5.47 10.70 -7.80
N GLY A 49 4.62 10.88 -6.78
CA GLY A 49 3.30 11.50 -6.88
C GLY A 49 2.12 10.52 -6.85
N ASP A 50 2.38 9.22 -6.81
CA ASP A 50 1.37 8.17 -6.82
C ASP A 50 0.66 8.03 -5.49
N GLU A 51 -0.66 7.83 -5.51
CA GLU A 51 -1.44 7.55 -4.31
C GLU A 51 -1.52 6.05 -4.04
N VAL A 52 -0.87 5.60 -2.98
CA VAL A 52 -0.76 4.18 -2.60
C VAL A 52 -1.29 3.94 -1.19
N TRP A 53 -1.48 2.67 -0.84
CA TRP A 53 -1.78 2.23 0.52
C TRP A 53 -0.49 1.85 1.24
N LEU A 54 -0.19 2.52 2.34
CA LEU A 54 0.87 2.15 3.27
C LEU A 54 0.29 1.29 4.39
N VAL A 55 0.68 0.02 4.43
CA VAL A 55 0.35 -0.89 5.54
C VAL A 55 1.46 -0.82 6.60
N VAL A 56 1.08 -0.61 7.85
CA VAL A 56 1.99 -0.51 8.99
C VAL A 56 1.67 -1.57 10.05
N GLY A 57 2.72 -2.20 10.59
CA GLY A 57 2.60 -3.25 11.60
C GLY A 57 2.74 -4.65 11.03
N TYR A 58 3.34 -5.54 11.82
CA TYR A 58 3.78 -6.86 11.35
C TYR A 58 2.60 -7.77 10.98
N ASP A 59 1.60 -7.91 11.86
CA ASP A 59 0.51 -8.87 11.65
C ASP A 59 -0.32 -8.53 10.42
N THR A 60 -0.67 -7.25 10.26
CA THR A 60 -1.42 -6.79 9.07
C THR A 60 -0.59 -6.93 7.80
N ALA A 61 0.67 -6.51 7.82
CA ALA A 61 1.54 -6.65 6.65
C ALA A 61 1.70 -8.13 6.25
N ARG A 62 1.89 -9.03 7.23
CA ARG A 62 1.97 -10.47 6.99
C ARG A 62 0.67 -11.03 6.41
N ALA A 63 -0.48 -10.63 6.93
CA ALA A 63 -1.78 -11.07 6.42
C ALA A 63 -2.01 -10.61 4.97
N VAL A 64 -1.72 -9.34 4.66
CA VAL A 64 -1.84 -8.79 3.31
C VAL A 64 -0.90 -9.48 2.33
N LEU A 65 0.36 -9.69 2.71
CA LEU A 65 1.36 -10.34 1.86
C LEU A 65 1.10 -11.84 1.62
N ALA A 66 0.28 -12.48 2.45
CA ALA A 66 -0.12 -13.87 2.29
C ALA A 66 -1.48 -14.02 1.58
N ASP A 67 -2.20 -12.93 1.36
CA ASP A 67 -3.53 -12.94 0.76
C ASP A 67 -3.42 -12.96 -0.78
N PRO A 68 -3.99 -13.97 -1.47
CA PRO A 68 -3.84 -14.16 -2.91
C PRO A 68 -4.50 -13.06 -3.75
N ARG A 69 -5.30 -12.18 -3.14
CA ARG A 69 -5.90 -11.03 -3.83
C ARG A 69 -4.89 -9.91 -4.09
N PHE A 70 -3.73 -9.94 -3.42
CA PHE A 70 -2.64 -9.01 -3.64
C PHE A 70 -1.53 -9.69 -4.44
N SER A 71 -1.06 -9.03 -5.49
CA SER A 71 -0.02 -9.53 -6.39
C SER A 71 1.15 -8.55 -6.44
N LYS A 72 2.36 -9.10 -6.50
CA LYS A 72 3.63 -8.39 -6.73
C LYS A 72 4.06 -8.47 -8.20
N ASP A 73 3.48 -9.39 -9.00
CA ASP A 73 3.71 -9.42 -10.45
C ASP A 73 3.03 -8.21 -11.10
N TRP A 74 3.84 -7.31 -11.67
CA TRP A 74 3.37 -6.08 -12.29
C TRP A 74 2.42 -6.32 -13.46
N ARG A 75 2.48 -7.51 -14.09
CA ARG A 75 1.56 -7.92 -15.16
C ARG A 75 0.11 -8.08 -14.68
N ASN A 76 -0.09 -8.26 -13.37
CA ASN A 76 -1.41 -8.38 -12.75
C ASN A 76 -1.94 -7.03 -12.22
N SER A 77 -1.19 -5.94 -12.42
CA SER A 77 -1.63 -4.61 -11.99
C SER A 77 -2.76 -4.07 -12.88
N ALA A 78 -3.57 -3.16 -12.34
CA ALA A 78 -4.70 -2.57 -13.05
C ALA A 78 -4.28 -1.63 -14.20
N THR A 79 -3.03 -1.18 -14.19
CA THR A 79 -2.43 -0.35 -15.22
C THR A 79 -1.40 -1.19 -15.97
N PRO A 80 -1.38 -1.18 -17.32
CA PRO A 80 -0.39 -1.98 -18.04
C PRO A 80 1.05 -1.57 -17.65
N PRO A 81 1.95 -2.54 -17.41
CA PRO A 81 3.37 -2.27 -17.16
C PRO A 81 4.01 -1.44 -18.27
N THR A 82 4.96 -0.60 -17.89
CA THR A 82 6.04 -0.20 -18.78
C THR A 82 6.90 -1.42 -19.17
N GLU A 83 7.64 -1.32 -20.27
CA GLU A 83 8.56 -2.40 -20.67
C GLU A 83 9.60 -2.72 -19.59
N ALA A 84 10.08 -1.70 -18.88
CA ALA A 84 11.01 -1.87 -17.77
C ALA A 84 10.38 -2.68 -16.62
N GLU A 85 9.18 -2.33 -16.17
CA GLU A 85 8.48 -3.04 -15.10
C GLU A 85 8.18 -4.50 -15.48
N ALA A 86 7.74 -4.74 -16.72
CA ALA A 86 7.54 -6.11 -17.21
C ALA A 86 8.85 -6.92 -17.22
N ALA A 87 9.98 -6.26 -17.52
CA ALA A 87 11.29 -6.89 -17.49
C ALA A 87 11.74 -7.27 -16.06
N LEU A 88 11.43 -6.44 -15.05
CA LEU A 88 11.69 -6.76 -13.65
C LEU A 88 10.91 -8.00 -13.18
N SER A 89 9.68 -8.20 -13.66
CA SER A 89 8.86 -9.36 -13.31
C SER A 89 9.33 -10.69 -13.94
N HIS A 90 10.45 -10.75 -14.69
CA HIS A 90 10.99 -12.00 -15.26
C HIS A 90 11.78 -12.88 -14.28
N ASN A 91 11.88 -12.50 -13.00
CA ASN A 91 12.62 -13.26 -11.98
C ASN A 91 11.70 -13.92 -10.94
N MET A 92 12.23 -14.93 -10.24
CA MET A 92 11.54 -15.69 -9.18
C MET A 92 11.18 -14.86 -7.94
N LEU A 93 11.78 -13.68 -7.74
CA LEU A 93 11.47 -12.80 -6.60
C LEU A 93 10.13 -12.07 -6.80
N GLU A 94 9.85 -11.68 -8.04
CA GLU A 94 8.71 -10.83 -8.41
C GLU A 94 7.55 -11.62 -9.01
N SER A 95 7.78 -12.89 -9.34
CA SER A 95 6.74 -13.79 -9.84
C SER A 95 5.92 -14.34 -8.67
N ASP A 96 4.62 -14.06 -8.65
CA ASP A 96 3.71 -14.73 -7.74
C ASP A 96 3.40 -16.15 -8.25
N PRO A 97 3.31 -17.15 -7.36
CA PRO A 97 2.78 -18.45 -7.74
C PRO A 97 1.35 -18.24 -8.27
N ARG A 98 1.05 -18.75 -9.47
CA ARG A 98 -0.30 -18.67 -10.02
C ARG A 98 -1.28 -19.29 -9.02
N CYS A 99 -2.27 -18.53 -8.59
CA CYS A 99 -3.42 -19.07 -7.89
C CYS A 99 -4.22 -19.95 -8.86
N GLY A 100 -4.43 -21.22 -8.53
CA GLY A 100 -5.27 -22.16 -9.29
C GLY A 100 -6.30 -22.85 -8.38
N PRO A 101 -7.32 -23.55 -8.93
CA PRO A 101 -7.19 -24.33 -10.17
C PRO A 101 -8.13 -23.91 -11.32
N THR A 102 -7.91 -24.57 -12.45
CA THR A 102 -8.47 -24.43 -13.81
C THR A 102 -9.96 -24.16 -13.91
#